data_AF-A0A176Z1C1-F1
#
_entry.id   AF-A0A176Z1C1-F1
#
_cell.length_a   1.000
_cell.length_b   1.000
_cell.length_c   1.000
_cell.angle_alpha   90.00
_cell.angle_beta   90.00
_cell.angle_gamma   90.00
#
_symmetry.space_group_name_H-M   'P 1'
#
loop_
_entity.id
_entity.type
_entity.pdbx_description
1 polymer ?
#
loop_
_entity_poly.entity_id
_entity_poly.type
_entity_poly.pdbx_seq_one_letter_code
_entity_poly.pdbx_strand_id
1 'polypeptide(L)'
;MNAGFDRIGLRRFAGIGDRLARAATIASVSLGRSLLWLLAALVVGCGVWMLMPSSKGNSAQGESGKSELAAVDPAPATSPSTNQAGTASAPSVAQTLEAAGLDRLRISSQTWRRGGLGSKALVTFTLRNDNDYAVKDLEIVCAFTRRDGSHLTDRSRVLPETVSMRSRKTFAHVAVGFINVNADQAKCSLVAARRA
;
A
#
# COMPACT_ATOMS: atom_id res chain seq x y z
N MET A 1 6.87 71.98 8.62
CA MET A 1 6.38 71.16 9.74
C MET A 1 6.54 69.70 9.31
N ASN A 2 7.70 69.06 9.53
CA ASN A 2 8.18 68.45 10.80
C ASN A 2 7.29 67.23 11.17
N ALA A 3 7.76 66.01 11.47
CA ALA A 3 9.02 65.25 11.28
C ALA A 3 8.71 63.75 11.58
N GLY A 4 9.52 62.72 11.27
CA GLY A 4 10.77 62.62 10.51
C GLY A 4 11.52 61.28 10.79
N PHE A 5 12.30 60.78 9.82
CA PHE A 5 13.30 59.69 9.90
C PHE A 5 12.93 58.26 10.36
N ASP A 6 12.95 57.36 9.38
CA ASP A 6 13.67 56.06 9.34
C ASP A 6 14.58 55.67 10.54
N ARG A 7 14.40 54.44 11.08
CA ARG A 7 15.51 53.54 11.47
C ARG A 7 15.09 52.11 11.88
N ILE A 8 15.66 51.12 11.18
CA ILE A 8 16.37 49.90 11.68
C ILE A 8 15.78 49.15 12.90
N GLY A 9 15.46 47.85 12.74
CA GLY A 9 14.96 46.99 13.84
C GLY A 9 15.12 45.47 13.70
N LEU A 10 16.25 44.98 13.17
CA LEU A 10 16.52 43.55 12.91
C LEU A 10 16.64 42.70 14.20
N ARG A 11 15.54 42.29 14.86
CA ARG A 11 15.56 41.36 16.01
C ARG A 11 14.32 40.45 16.16
N ARG A 12 14.39 39.22 15.61
CA ARG A 12 13.95 37.98 16.31
C ARG A 12 14.37 36.65 15.64
N PHE A 13 15.63 36.54 15.21
CA PHE A 13 16.30 35.24 15.04
C PHE A 13 17.26 34.98 16.20
N ALA A 14 16.71 34.66 17.37
CA ALA A 14 17.45 34.17 18.53
C ALA A 14 16.51 33.24 19.33
N GLY A 15 16.81 31.94 19.39
CA GLY A 15 15.96 30.97 20.10
C GLY A 15 16.02 29.50 19.67
N ILE A 16 16.72 29.16 18.58
CA ILE A 16 16.81 27.77 18.08
C ILE A 16 18.23 27.16 18.26
N GLY A 17 19.28 27.98 18.40
CA GLY A 17 20.67 27.50 18.55
C GLY A 17 20.94 26.67 19.82
N ASP A 18 20.49 27.14 20.99
CA ASP A 18 20.91 26.57 22.28
C ASP A 18 20.27 25.23 22.66
N ARG A 19 19.30 24.73 21.89
CA ARG A 19 18.70 23.40 22.14
C ARG A 19 19.42 22.25 21.41
N LEU A 20 20.25 22.53 20.41
CA LEU A 20 21.01 21.51 19.69
C LEU A 20 22.34 21.17 20.38
N ALA A 21 22.99 22.14 21.03
CA ALA A 21 24.26 21.93 21.73
C ALA A 21 24.14 21.01 22.97
N ARG A 22 22.97 20.95 23.64
CA ARG A 22 22.76 20.12 24.84
C ARG A 22 22.23 18.71 24.57
N ALA A 23 21.88 18.39 23.32
CA ALA A 23 21.39 17.06 22.93
C ALA A 23 22.53 16.09 22.56
N ALA A 24 23.69 16.61 22.14
CA ALA A 24 24.78 15.82 21.56
C ALA A 24 25.59 14.98 22.58
N THR A 25 25.53 15.28 23.88
CA THR A 25 26.36 14.63 24.91
C THR A 25 25.64 13.60 25.79
N ILE A 26 24.31 13.45 25.66
CA ILE A 26 23.53 12.45 26.43
C ILE A 26 23.34 11.14 25.64
N ALA A 27 23.49 11.17 24.31
CA ALA A 27 23.22 10.03 23.43
C ALA A 27 24.32 8.95 23.35
N SER A 28 25.50 9.17 23.95
CA SER A 28 26.67 8.28 23.79
C SER A 28 26.77 7.15 24.83
N VAL A 29 26.14 7.27 26.01
CA VAL A 29 26.32 6.29 27.11
C VAL A 29 25.25 5.19 27.11
N SER A 30 24.02 5.47 26.67
CA SER A 30 22.93 4.48 26.64
C SER A 30 23.09 3.43 25.55
N LEU A 31 23.69 3.80 24.41
CA LEU A 31 23.82 2.92 23.24
C LEU A 31 24.77 1.74 23.50
N GLY A 32 25.92 2.00 24.14
CA GLY A 32 26.89 0.95 24.47
C GLY A 32 26.37 -0.07 25.49
N ARG A 33 25.61 0.39 26.50
CA ARG A 33 25.00 -0.49 27.50
C ARG A 33 23.89 -1.36 26.89
N SER A 34 23.10 -0.81 25.96
CA SER A 34 22.09 -1.59 25.20
C SER A 34 22.75 -2.65 24.31
N LEU A 35 23.82 -2.30 23.60
CA LEU A 35 24.56 -3.22 22.73
C LEU A 35 25.19 -4.39 23.51
N LEU A 36 25.76 -4.13 24.69
CA LEU A 36 26.29 -5.17 25.58
C LEU A 36 25.20 -6.16 26.04
N TRP A 37 24.01 -5.68 26.40
CA TRP A 37 22.89 -6.54 26.76
C TRP A 37 22.38 -7.38 25.57
N LEU A 38 22.33 -6.81 24.37
CA LEU A 38 21.96 -7.54 23.15
C LEU A 38 22.97 -8.65 22.81
N LEU A 39 24.27 -8.37 22.91
CA LEU A 39 25.32 -9.37 22.69
C LEU A 39 25.28 -10.49 23.73
N ALA A 40 25.08 -10.15 25.02
CA ALA A 40 24.92 -11.15 26.07
C ALA A 40 23.69 -12.04 25.86
N ALA A 41 22.55 -11.46 25.49
CA ALA A 41 21.33 -12.21 25.18
C ALA A 41 21.51 -13.14 23.96
N LEU A 42 22.25 -12.70 22.93
CA LEU A 42 22.52 -13.50 21.73
C LEU A 42 23.43 -14.70 22.05
N VAL A 43 24.48 -14.51 22.86
CA VAL A 43 25.38 -15.60 23.30
C VAL A 43 24.61 -16.64 24.12
N VAL A 44 23.77 -16.20 25.08
CA VAL A 44 22.92 -17.12 25.88
C VAL A 44 21.89 -17.84 24.99
N GLY A 45 21.24 -17.13 24.06
CA GLY A 45 20.29 -17.71 23.11
C GLY A 45 20.92 -18.78 22.22
N CYS A 46 22.09 -18.51 21.62
CA CYS A 46 22.82 -19.48 20.81
C CYS A 46 23.30 -20.70 21.64
N GLY A 47 23.76 -20.48 22.88
CA GLY A 47 24.14 -21.56 23.78
C GLY A 47 22.99 -22.51 24.12
N VAL A 48 21.80 -21.96 24.38
CA VAL A 48 20.57 -22.76 24.61
C VAL A 48 20.12 -23.48 23.33
N TRP A 49 20.28 -22.87 22.15
CA TRP A 49 19.91 -23.50 20.88
C TRP A 49 20.82 -24.68 20.51
N MET A 50 22.11 -24.63 20.86
CA MET A 50 23.05 -25.75 20.69
C MET A 50 22.77 -26.95 21.63
N LEU A 51 21.96 -26.77 22.67
CA LEU A 51 21.54 -27.82 23.59
C LEU A 51 20.25 -28.54 23.17
N MET A 52 19.62 -28.15 22.06
CA MET A 52 18.52 -28.90 21.44
C MET A 52 19.06 -30.04 20.57
N PRO A 53 18.76 -31.32 20.88
CA PRO A 53 19.09 -32.42 19.98
C PRO A 53 18.33 -32.24 18.67
N SER A 54 19.05 -32.14 17.55
CA SER A 54 18.44 -32.10 16.22
C SER A 54 17.77 -33.44 15.93
N SER A 55 16.46 -33.52 16.13
CA SER A 55 15.64 -34.70 15.88
C SER A 55 15.58 -34.99 14.38
N LYS A 56 16.47 -35.89 13.96
CA LYS A 56 16.53 -36.43 12.60
C LYS A 56 15.23 -37.18 12.28
N GLY A 57 14.41 -36.63 11.39
CA GLY A 57 13.06 -37.11 11.09
C GLY A 57 12.59 -36.80 9.68
N ASN A 58 13.37 -37.18 8.66
CA ASN A 58 12.92 -37.17 7.26
C ASN A 58 12.67 -38.61 6.80
N SER A 59 11.42 -39.08 6.92
CA SER A 59 10.92 -40.34 6.35
C SER A 59 9.39 -40.32 6.24
N ALA A 60 8.86 -41.00 5.21
CA ALA A 60 7.48 -41.04 4.69
C ALA A 60 7.18 -39.92 3.67
N GLN A 61 7.05 -40.16 2.37
CA GLN A 61 6.88 -41.39 1.57
C GLN A 61 5.68 -42.28 1.99
N GLY A 62 4.57 -42.02 1.32
CA GLY A 62 3.37 -42.84 1.16
C GLY A 62 2.59 -42.20 0.02
N GLU A 63 2.75 -42.70 -1.20
CA GLU A 63 1.74 -43.54 -1.88
C GLU A 63 0.37 -42.84 -1.97
N SER A 64 0.03 -42.29 -3.15
CA SER A 64 -0.48 -43.04 -4.31
C SER A 64 -1.90 -43.59 -4.11
N GLY A 65 -2.84 -42.70 -3.81
CA GLY A 65 -4.28 -42.96 -3.93
C GLY A 65 -4.77 -42.76 -5.37
N LYS A 66 -4.38 -43.63 -6.30
CA LYS A 66 -4.96 -43.67 -7.65
C LYS A 66 -6.34 -44.33 -7.57
N SER A 67 -7.41 -43.53 -7.47
CA SER A 67 -8.76 -44.09 -7.54
C SER A 67 -9.12 -44.42 -8.99
N GLU A 68 -9.59 -45.65 -9.19
CA GLU A 68 -9.81 -46.26 -10.49
C GLU A 68 -11.20 -45.95 -11.09
N LEU A 69 -11.34 -46.29 -12.37
CA LEU A 69 -12.45 -46.07 -13.29
C LEU A 69 -13.86 -46.32 -12.71
N ALA A 70 -14.81 -45.51 -13.19
CA ALA A 70 -16.07 -46.03 -13.70
C ALA A 70 -16.33 -45.40 -15.07
N ALA A 71 -16.28 -46.21 -16.13
CA ALA A 71 -16.62 -45.80 -17.49
C ALA A 71 -18.07 -46.20 -17.80
N VAL A 72 -18.82 -45.31 -18.46
CA VAL A 72 -20.02 -45.67 -19.21
C VAL A 72 -19.97 -44.92 -20.54
N ASP A 73 -20.09 -45.68 -21.62
CA ASP A 73 -19.96 -45.28 -23.03
C ASP A 73 -21.28 -44.65 -23.57
N PRO A 74 -21.31 -44.06 -24.78
CA PRO A 74 -22.25 -42.98 -25.09
C PRO A 74 -23.46 -43.39 -25.96
N ALA A 75 -24.42 -42.47 -26.12
CA ALA A 75 -25.40 -42.51 -27.20
C ALA A 75 -25.71 -41.08 -27.72
N PRO A 76 -25.93 -40.88 -29.04
CA PRO A 76 -25.91 -39.56 -29.66
C PRO A 76 -27.31 -38.96 -29.88
N ALA A 77 -27.38 -37.63 -29.91
CA ALA A 77 -28.51 -36.89 -30.47
C ALA A 77 -28.01 -35.71 -31.32
N THR A 78 -27.69 -36.00 -32.58
CA THR A 78 -27.39 -35.00 -33.60
C THR A 78 -28.67 -34.22 -33.95
N SER A 79 -28.61 -32.89 -34.03
CA SER A 79 -28.90 -32.15 -35.29
C SER A 79 -28.88 -30.63 -35.12
N PRO A 80 -28.60 -29.87 -36.20
CA PRO A 80 -28.08 -28.51 -36.08
C PRO A 80 -29.13 -27.42 -36.33
N SER A 81 -28.80 -26.19 -35.95
CA SER A 81 -29.30 -24.98 -36.60
C SER A 81 -28.17 -23.99 -36.81
N THR A 82 -27.73 -23.90 -38.06
CA THR A 82 -26.80 -22.89 -38.59
C THR A 82 -27.60 -21.66 -39.02
N ASN A 83 -26.95 -20.49 -39.06
CA ASN A 83 -27.45 -19.16 -39.51
C ASN A 83 -28.11 -18.30 -38.41
N GLN A 84 -27.92 -16.97 -38.37
CA GLN A 84 -27.26 -16.10 -39.35
C GLN A 84 -26.57 -14.87 -38.73
N ALA A 85 -25.72 -14.24 -39.53
CA ALA A 85 -24.90 -13.09 -39.17
C ALA A 85 -25.67 -11.88 -38.59
N GLY A 86 -25.15 -11.35 -37.49
CA GLY A 86 -25.43 -10.00 -37.00
C GLY A 86 -24.12 -9.21 -36.93
N THR A 87 -23.63 -8.74 -38.08
CA THR A 87 -22.38 -7.94 -38.17
C THR A 87 -22.60 -6.52 -37.63
N ALA A 88 -22.80 -6.39 -36.33
CA ALA A 88 -22.81 -5.12 -35.63
C ALA A 88 -21.37 -4.73 -35.30
N SER A 89 -20.73 -4.01 -36.22
CA SER A 89 -19.46 -3.32 -35.98
C SER A 89 -19.65 -2.18 -34.97
N ALA A 90 -19.82 -2.53 -33.70
CA ALA A 90 -19.61 -1.59 -32.61
C ALA A 90 -18.13 -1.19 -32.65
N PRO A 91 -17.79 0.11 -32.79
CA PRO A 91 -16.39 0.51 -32.75
C PRO A 91 -15.82 0.09 -31.40
N SER A 92 -14.69 -0.63 -31.45
CA SER A 92 -13.91 -0.93 -30.26
C SER A 92 -13.35 0.38 -29.69
N VAL A 93 -14.18 1.05 -28.90
CA VAL A 93 -13.74 1.99 -27.87
C VAL A 93 -13.33 1.19 -26.63
N ALA A 94 -12.58 0.11 -26.86
CA ALA A 94 -11.39 -0.12 -26.07
C ALA A 94 -10.47 1.10 -26.32
N GLN A 95 -10.80 2.21 -25.65
CA GLN A 95 -9.78 3.10 -25.16
C GLN A 95 -8.85 2.19 -24.37
N THR A 96 -7.75 1.78 -25.01
CA THR A 96 -6.57 1.29 -24.32
C THR A 96 -6.41 2.22 -23.15
N LEU A 97 -6.60 1.69 -21.94
CA LEU A 97 -6.43 2.43 -20.72
C LEU A 97 -4.93 2.67 -20.64
N GLU A 98 -4.46 3.67 -21.38
CA GLU A 98 -3.06 4.00 -21.56
C GLU A 98 -2.57 4.37 -20.18
N ALA A 99 -1.96 3.38 -19.53
CA ALA A 99 -1.63 3.41 -18.12
C ALA A 99 -0.61 4.52 -17.94
N ALA A 100 -1.10 5.69 -17.58
CA ALA A 100 -0.36 6.93 -17.76
C ALA A 100 0.82 6.92 -16.79
N GLY A 101 2.00 6.58 -17.34
CA GLY A 101 3.29 6.39 -16.68
C GLY A 101 3.24 6.34 -15.16
N LEU A 102 2.76 5.22 -14.59
CA LEU A 102 2.60 5.05 -13.15
C LEU A 102 3.94 5.22 -12.41
N ASP A 103 5.07 4.96 -13.08
CA ASP A 103 6.44 5.09 -12.58
C ASP A 103 6.77 6.44 -11.92
N ARG A 104 6.12 7.53 -12.35
CA ARG A 104 6.32 8.90 -11.80
C ARG A 104 5.14 9.39 -10.95
N LEU A 105 4.16 8.52 -10.69
CA LEU A 105 3.07 8.75 -9.75
C LEU A 105 3.35 7.98 -8.46
N ARG A 106 3.38 8.67 -7.30
CA ARG A 106 3.52 7.97 -6.00
C ARG A 106 2.63 8.53 -4.91
N ILE A 107 2.08 7.62 -4.12
CA ILE A 107 1.46 7.95 -2.84
C ILE A 107 2.58 8.29 -1.86
N SER A 108 2.72 9.58 -1.55
CA SER A 108 3.81 10.13 -0.74
C SER A 108 3.53 10.13 0.76
N SER A 109 2.26 10.03 1.15
CA SER A 109 1.79 9.75 2.50
C SER A 109 0.41 9.12 2.42
N GLN A 110 0.08 8.24 3.34
CA GLN A 110 -1.27 7.70 3.49
C GLN A 110 -1.58 7.49 4.97
N THR A 111 -2.83 7.77 5.33
CA THR A 111 -3.45 7.43 6.60
C THR A 111 -4.84 6.90 6.31
N TRP A 112 -5.40 6.15 7.23
CA TRP A 112 -6.74 5.61 7.08
C TRP A 112 -7.44 5.58 8.43
N ARG A 113 -8.77 5.53 8.42
CA ARG A 113 -9.59 5.37 9.60
C ARG A 113 -10.87 4.61 9.27
N ARG A 114 -11.40 3.89 10.26
CA ARG A 114 -12.74 3.32 10.22
C ARG A 114 -13.78 4.43 10.49
N GLY A 115 -14.91 4.38 9.81
CA GLY A 115 -16.08 5.23 10.02
C GLY A 115 -17.36 4.40 9.91
N GLY A 116 -18.54 5.02 10.07
CA GLY A 116 -19.83 4.34 9.91
C GLY A 116 -19.94 3.07 10.76
N LEU A 117 -19.89 3.22 12.10
CA LEU A 117 -19.89 2.11 13.07
C LEU A 117 -18.71 1.12 12.96
N GLY A 118 -17.68 1.44 12.18
CA GLY A 118 -16.45 0.66 12.06
C GLY A 118 -16.29 -0.10 10.74
N SER A 119 -17.36 -0.22 9.94
CA SER A 119 -17.35 -1.00 8.70
C SER A 119 -16.94 -0.20 7.47
N LYS A 120 -16.98 1.14 7.49
CA LYS A 120 -16.61 1.98 6.33
C LYS A 120 -15.14 2.41 6.38
N ALA A 121 -14.39 2.15 5.32
CA ALA A 121 -13.00 2.60 5.17
C ALA A 121 -12.93 4.03 4.62
N LEU A 122 -12.30 4.93 5.37
CA LEU A 122 -11.97 6.29 4.93
C LEU A 122 -10.45 6.45 4.85
N VAL A 123 -9.92 6.70 3.66
CA VAL A 123 -8.48 6.88 3.41
C VAL A 123 -8.18 8.35 3.15
N THR A 124 -7.09 8.85 3.72
CA THR A 124 -6.53 10.17 3.40
C THR A 124 -5.11 9.97 2.89
N PHE A 125 -4.85 10.35 1.64
CA PHE A 125 -3.55 10.12 1.02
C PHE A 125 -3.11 11.29 0.15
N THR A 126 -1.80 11.42 -0.04
CA THR A 126 -1.20 12.52 -0.77
C THR A 126 -0.48 11.98 -2.00
N LEU A 127 -1.08 12.16 -3.18
CA LEU A 127 -0.48 11.81 -4.44
C LEU A 127 0.53 12.87 -4.87
N ARG A 128 1.69 12.42 -5.35
CA ARG A 128 2.67 13.25 -6.05
C ARG A 128 2.75 12.78 -7.50
N ASN A 129 2.57 13.72 -8.43
CA ASN A 129 2.73 13.52 -9.86
C ASN A 129 4.00 14.23 -10.31
N ASP A 130 5.08 13.49 -10.57
CA ASP A 130 6.33 14.03 -11.13
C ASP A 130 6.38 13.95 -12.68
N ASN A 131 5.27 13.60 -13.34
CA ASN A 131 5.14 13.72 -14.79
C ASN A 131 5.04 15.18 -15.24
N ASP A 132 5.39 15.41 -16.51
CA ASP A 132 5.21 16.64 -17.28
C ASP A 132 3.80 16.81 -17.85
N TYR A 133 2.91 15.83 -17.65
CA TYR A 133 1.48 15.91 -17.97
C TYR A 133 0.60 15.79 -16.72
N ALA A 134 -0.61 16.34 -16.79
CA ALA A 134 -1.63 16.14 -15.77
C ALA A 134 -2.29 14.76 -15.92
N VAL A 135 -2.79 14.21 -14.82
CA VAL A 135 -3.46 12.90 -14.77
C VAL A 135 -4.81 13.00 -14.09
N LYS A 136 -5.75 12.12 -14.45
CA LYS A 136 -7.11 12.03 -13.93
C LYS A 136 -7.54 10.56 -13.83
N ASP A 137 -8.73 10.31 -13.29
CA ASP A 137 -9.33 8.97 -13.17
C ASP A 137 -8.38 7.97 -12.50
N LEU A 138 -7.89 8.35 -11.33
CA LEU A 138 -6.90 7.59 -10.57
C LEU A 138 -7.58 6.40 -9.90
N GLU A 139 -7.18 5.18 -10.26
CA GLU A 139 -7.62 3.98 -9.56
C GLU A 139 -6.64 3.63 -8.45
N ILE A 140 -7.12 3.74 -7.21
CA ILE A 140 -6.42 3.21 -6.03
C ILE A 140 -6.97 1.83 -5.67
N VAL A 141 -6.09 0.94 -5.23
CA VAL A 141 -6.46 -0.31 -4.55
C VAL A 141 -5.86 -0.29 -3.16
N CYS A 142 -6.70 -0.51 -2.15
CA CYS A 142 -6.30 -0.57 -0.76
C CYS A 142 -6.49 -1.99 -0.23
N ALA A 143 -5.38 -2.61 0.17
CA ALA A 143 -5.37 -3.89 0.87
C ALA A 143 -5.51 -3.65 2.38
N PHE A 144 -6.42 -4.41 3.00
CA PHE A 144 -6.71 -4.34 4.43
C PHE A 144 -6.27 -5.64 5.10
N THR A 145 -5.44 -5.51 6.14
CA THR A 145 -4.89 -6.64 6.90
C THR A 145 -5.25 -6.52 8.38
N ARG A 146 -5.27 -7.67 9.06
CA ARG A 146 -5.34 -7.74 10.52
C ARG A 146 -3.97 -7.39 11.11
N ARG A 147 -3.93 -7.17 12.43
CA ARG A 147 -2.70 -6.89 13.21
C ARG A 147 -1.59 -7.93 13.07
N ASP A 148 -1.95 -9.20 12.84
CA ASP A 148 -1.01 -10.31 12.59
C ASP A 148 -0.45 -10.32 11.15
N GLY A 149 -0.86 -9.38 10.29
CA GLY A 149 -0.46 -9.29 8.89
C GLY A 149 -1.35 -10.11 7.94
N SER A 150 -2.30 -10.91 8.44
CA SER A 150 -3.21 -11.68 7.58
C SER A 150 -4.08 -10.77 6.73
N HIS A 151 -4.23 -11.12 5.44
CA HIS A 151 -5.11 -10.43 4.51
C HIS A 151 -6.58 -10.67 4.85
N LEU A 152 -7.41 -9.64 4.69
CA LEU A 152 -8.85 -9.71 4.95
C LEU A 152 -9.70 -9.31 3.75
N THR A 153 -9.34 -8.22 3.05
CA THR A 153 -10.11 -7.70 1.93
C THR A 153 -9.31 -6.64 1.17
N ASP A 154 -9.47 -6.60 -0.15
CA ASP A 154 -9.05 -5.48 -0.98
C ASP A 154 -10.27 -4.66 -1.41
N ARG A 155 -10.10 -3.34 -1.53
CA ARG A 155 -11.10 -2.44 -2.12
C ARG A 155 -10.46 -1.49 -3.10
N SER A 156 -11.01 -1.42 -4.31
CA SER A 156 -10.63 -0.45 -5.33
C SER A 156 -11.54 0.78 -5.29
N ARG A 157 -11.00 1.93 -5.72
CA ARG A 157 -11.79 3.15 -5.94
C ARG A 157 -11.17 3.98 -7.06
N VAL A 158 -11.97 4.31 -8.06
CA VAL A 158 -11.63 5.33 -9.06
C VAL A 158 -11.96 6.73 -8.51
N LEU A 159 -11.02 7.66 -8.68
CA LEU A 159 -11.09 9.05 -8.28
C LEU A 159 -11.10 9.92 -9.56
N PRO A 160 -12.22 10.56 -9.91
CA PRO A 160 -12.35 11.30 -11.17
C PRO A 160 -11.59 12.64 -11.19
N GLU A 161 -10.90 12.99 -10.12
CA GLU A 161 -10.26 14.29 -10.00
C GLU A 161 -8.91 14.36 -10.73
N THR A 162 -8.67 15.48 -11.41
CA THR A 162 -7.38 15.78 -12.02
C THR A 162 -6.32 16.16 -10.96
N VAL A 163 -5.07 15.76 -11.24
CA VAL A 163 -3.83 16.15 -10.57
C VAL A 163 -2.88 16.72 -11.59
N SER A 164 -2.51 17.99 -11.43
CA SER A 164 -1.67 18.73 -12.36
C SER A 164 -0.27 18.11 -12.54
N MET A 165 0.40 18.42 -13.65
CA MET A 165 1.81 18.08 -13.86
C MET A 165 2.70 18.60 -12.72
N ARG A 166 3.78 17.87 -12.39
CA ARG A 166 4.81 18.23 -11.39
C ARG A 166 4.25 18.72 -10.05
N SER A 167 3.10 18.19 -9.63
CA SER A 167 2.32 18.69 -8.49
C SER A 167 2.07 17.63 -7.42
N ARG A 168 1.43 18.07 -6.33
CA ARG A 168 1.02 17.22 -5.21
C ARG A 168 -0.43 17.54 -4.87
N LYS A 169 -1.28 16.51 -4.74
CA LYS A 169 -2.68 16.65 -4.33
C LYS A 169 -3.01 15.72 -3.17
N THR A 170 -3.70 16.24 -2.17
CA THR A 170 -4.18 15.47 -1.02
C THR A 170 -5.64 15.13 -1.21
N PHE A 171 -5.94 13.84 -1.20
CA PHE A 171 -7.29 13.30 -1.21
C PHE A 171 -7.68 12.98 0.23
N ALA A 172 -8.66 13.69 0.78
CA ALA A 172 -9.06 13.56 2.19
C ALA A 172 -10.33 12.73 2.34
N HIS A 173 -10.33 11.81 3.30
CA HIS A 173 -11.50 11.00 3.71
C HIS A 173 -12.21 10.26 2.56
N VAL A 174 -11.45 9.81 1.57
CA VAL A 174 -11.95 9.00 0.44
C VAL A 174 -12.60 7.73 0.97
N ALA A 175 -13.89 7.57 0.69
CA ALA A 175 -14.61 6.34 0.98
C ALA A 175 -14.25 5.27 -0.06
N VAL A 176 -13.39 4.32 0.32
CA VAL A 176 -12.94 3.24 -0.57
C VAL A 176 -13.94 2.07 -0.57
N GLY A 177 -14.69 1.88 0.51
CA GLY A 177 -15.77 0.89 0.58
C GLY A 177 -16.08 0.42 1.99
N PHE A 178 -16.80 -0.69 2.09
CA PHE A 178 -17.00 -1.42 3.35
C PHE A 178 -15.97 -2.54 3.51
N ILE A 179 -15.42 -2.68 4.71
CA ILE A 179 -14.33 -3.60 5.05
C ILE A 179 -14.70 -4.48 6.25
N ASN A 180 -13.92 -5.54 6.46
CA ASN A 180 -14.02 -6.36 7.66
C ASN A 180 -13.65 -5.52 8.90
N VAL A 181 -14.46 -5.57 9.95
CA VAL A 181 -14.26 -4.80 11.20
C VAL A 181 -12.94 -5.13 11.91
N ASN A 182 -12.37 -6.31 11.65
CA ASN A 182 -11.10 -6.78 12.23
C ASN A 182 -9.85 -6.29 11.47
N ALA A 183 -10.01 -5.47 10.42
CA ALA A 183 -8.89 -4.86 9.72
C ALA A 183 -8.27 -3.75 10.57
N ASP A 184 -7.01 -3.92 10.97
CA ASP A 184 -6.25 -2.99 11.82
C ASP A 184 -5.19 -2.20 11.05
N GLN A 185 -4.86 -2.63 9.83
CA GLN A 185 -3.90 -1.96 8.96
C GLN A 185 -4.48 -1.84 7.54
N ALA A 186 -4.03 -0.84 6.80
CA ALA A 186 -4.36 -0.66 5.40
C ALA A 186 -3.16 -0.10 4.63
N LYS A 187 -2.95 -0.58 3.40
CA LYS A 187 -1.94 -0.08 2.48
C LYS A 187 -2.58 0.12 1.11
N CYS A 188 -2.55 1.34 0.60
CA CYS A 188 -3.04 1.66 -0.73
C CYS A 188 -1.89 1.73 -1.75
N SER A 189 -2.20 1.35 -2.98
CA SER A 189 -1.37 1.47 -4.18
C SER A 189 -2.18 2.11 -5.31
N LEU A 190 -1.48 2.65 -6.30
CA LEU A 190 -2.07 3.06 -7.57
C LEU A 190 -2.02 1.88 -8.51
N VAL A 191 -3.12 1.62 -9.22
CA VAL A 191 -3.23 0.53 -10.20
C VAL A 191 -3.50 1.07 -11.61
N ALA A 192 -4.21 2.20 -11.73
CA ALA A 192 -4.38 2.89 -12.99
C ALA A 192 -4.44 4.42 -12.83
N ALA A 193 -4.15 5.11 -13.92
CA ALA A 193 -4.31 6.55 -14.09
C ALA A 193 -4.49 6.84 -15.59
N ARG A 194 -5.26 7.87 -15.94
CA ARG A 194 -5.38 8.37 -17.33
C ARG A 194 -4.67 9.72 -17.46
N ARG A 195 -4.11 10.01 -18.64
CA ARG A 195 -3.65 11.37 -18.96
C ARG A 195 -4.88 12.30 -19.05
N ALA A 196 -4.74 13.52 -18.53
CA ALA A 196 -5.83 14.49 -18.43
C ALA A 196 -6.12 15.20 -19.76
#